data_AF-A0A6V8L8M6-F1
#
_entry.id   AF-A0A6V8L8M6-F1
#
_cell.length_a   1.000
_cell.length_b   1.000
_cell.length_c   1.000
_cell.angle_alpha   90.00
_cell.angle_beta   90.00
_cell.angle_gamma   90.00
#
_symmetry.space_group_name_H-M   'P 1'
#
loop_
_entity.id
_entity.type
_entity.pdbx_description
1 polymer ?
#
loop_
_entity_poly.entity_id
_entity_poly.type
_entity_poly.pdbx_seq_one_letter_code
_entity_poly.pdbx_strand_id
1 'polypeptide(L)'
;MAAEVLYDFASHTDDEGAREAVDGLVRPVVRDFLSKVVHRDGWISLIHLSRYDRVDVIVDPRFNGGRPTVGRRGIPVSAVLSRLRAGEPRDAVAADYHLTGAEVGALQAAA
;
A
#
# COMPACT_ATOMS: atom_id res chain seq x y z
N MET A 1 -14.64 4.30 3.25
CA MET A 1 -15.95 3.79 3.71
C MET A 1 -15.98 3.67 5.24
N ALA A 2 -15.30 2.72 5.90
CA ALA A 2 -15.43 2.57 7.36
C ALA A 2 -14.85 3.74 8.21
N ALA A 3 -13.66 4.26 7.88
CA ALA A 3 -13.02 5.32 8.67
C ALA A 3 -13.78 6.66 8.63
N GLU A 4 -14.35 7.00 7.49
CA GLU A 4 -15.15 8.23 7.30
C GLU A 4 -16.46 8.17 8.10
N VAL A 5 -17.16 7.03 8.04
CA VAL A 5 -18.38 6.81 8.84
C VAL A 5 -18.10 6.87 10.34
N LEU A 6 -16.97 6.33 10.79
CA LEU A 6 -16.56 6.38 12.20
C LEU A 6 -16.22 7.82 12.63
N TYR A 7 -15.49 8.56 11.80
CA TYR A 7 -15.16 9.96 12.08
C TYR A 7 -16.41 10.84 12.14
N ASP A 8 -17.34 10.66 11.20
CA ASP A 8 -18.61 11.38 11.16
C ASP A 8 -19.47 11.07 12.39
N PHE A 9 -19.55 9.79 12.77
CA PHE A 9 -20.25 9.35 13.98
C PHE A 9 -19.66 9.97 15.26
N ALA A 10 -18.33 9.98 15.43
CA ALA A 10 -17.69 10.63 16.58
C ALA A 10 -17.92 12.14 16.62
N SER A 11 -18.04 12.78 15.46
CA SER A 11 -18.29 14.22 15.34
C SER A 11 -19.72 14.62 15.72
N HIS A 12 -20.69 13.69 15.63
CA HIS A 12 -22.12 13.96 15.83
C HIS A 12 -22.77 13.23 16.99
N THR A 13 -22.11 12.27 17.64
CA THR A 13 -22.62 11.59 18.84
C THR A 13 -22.43 12.44 20.07
N ASP A 14 -23.40 12.55 20.99
CA ASP A 14 -23.22 13.23 22.29
C ASP A 14 -22.68 12.31 23.40
N ASP A 15 -22.53 11.02 23.10
CA ASP A 15 -21.95 10.03 24.01
C ASP A 15 -20.42 10.18 24.06
N GLU A 16 -19.92 10.69 25.18
CA GLU A 16 -18.49 10.91 25.44
C GLU A 16 -17.68 9.60 25.41
N GLY A 17 -18.23 8.50 25.91
CA GLY A 17 -17.58 7.19 25.86
C GLY A 17 -17.50 6.64 24.44
N ALA A 18 -18.52 6.87 23.63
CA ALA A 18 -18.51 6.52 22.21
C ALA A 18 -17.50 7.36 21.42
N ARG A 19 -17.40 8.68 21.70
CA ARG A 19 -16.37 9.54 21.10
C ARG A 19 -14.96 9.04 21.44
N GLU A 20 -14.70 8.77 22.71
CA GLU A 20 -13.37 8.32 23.17
C GLU A 20 -12.98 6.97 22.57
N ALA A 21 -13.93 6.03 22.47
CA ALA A 21 -13.70 4.73 21.83
C ALA A 21 -13.33 4.87 20.34
N VAL A 22 -14.00 5.76 19.62
CA VAL A 22 -13.68 6.03 18.20
C VAL A 22 -12.33 6.73 18.07
N ASP A 23 -12.04 7.74 18.90
CA ASP A 23 -10.77 8.45 18.86
C ASP A 23 -9.58 7.51 19.15
N GLY A 24 -9.78 6.61 20.12
CA GLY A 24 -8.83 5.54 20.47
C GLY A 24 -8.60 4.54 19.33
N LEU A 25 -9.58 4.32 18.45
CA LEU A 25 -9.45 3.44 17.27
C LEU A 25 -8.85 4.17 16.06
N VAL A 26 -9.30 5.39 15.77
CA VAL A 26 -8.94 6.16 14.57
C VAL A 26 -7.50 6.66 14.67
N ARG A 27 -7.08 7.19 15.83
CA ARG A 27 -5.73 7.77 15.98
C ARG A 27 -4.61 6.77 15.69
N PRO A 28 -4.63 5.52 16.21
CA PRO A 28 -3.62 4.52 15.87
C PRO A 28 -3.61 4.15 14.38
N VAL A 29 -4.78 4.03 13.76
CA VAL A 29 -4.90 3.68 12.33
C VAL A 29 -4.35 4.80 11.45
N VAL A 30 -4.73 6.04 11.73
CA VAL A 30 -4.22 7.21 11.00
C VAL A 30 -2.71 7.35 11.20
N ARG A 31 -2.22 7.17 12.44
CA ARG A 31 -0.79 7.20 12.74
C ARG A 31 -0.02 6.13 11.99
N ASP A 32 -0.52 4.89 11.97
CA ASP A 32 0.07 3.79 11.21
C ASP A 32 0.11 4.11 9.71
N PHE A 33 -0.97 4.67 9.16
CA PHE A 33 -1.00 5.10 7.76
C PHE A 33 0.03 6.21 7.48
N LEU A 34 0.05 7.29 8.28
CA LEU A 34 0.97 8.41 8.07
C LEU A 34 2.44 8.01 8.23
N SER A 35 2.74 7.00 9.04
CA SER A 35 4.11 6.48 9.18
C SER A 35 4.69 5.91 7.87
N LYS A 36 3.83 5.57 6.90
CA LYS A 36 4.19 4.95 5.62
C LYS A 36 4.40 5.98 4.51
N VAL A 37 4.23 7.26 4.82
CA VAL A 37 4.24 8.35 3.85
C VAL A 37 5.53 9.16 3.94
N VAL A 38 6.21 9.32 2.82
CA VAL A 38 7.42 10.15 2.72
C VAL A 38 7.04 11.54 2.23
N HIS A 39 7.45 12.55 2.99
CA HIS A 39 7.20 13.96 2.69
C HIS A 39 8.41 14.59 1.99
N ARG A 40 8.16 15.46 1.02
CA ARG A 40 9.17 16.31 0.38
C ARG A 40 8.55 17.70 0.17
N ASP A 41 9.27 18.74 0.57
CA ASP A 41 8.85 20.14 0.46
C ASP A 41 7.46 20.41 1.07
N GLY A 42 7.14 19.71 2.18
CA GLY A 42 5.85 19.83 2.87
C GLY A 42 4.71 19.01 2.27
N TRP A 43 4.94 18.27 1.18
CA TRP A 43 3.92 17.48 0.49
C TRP A 43 4.21 15.98 0.52
N ILE A 44 3.16 15.18 0.47
CA ILE A 44 3.26 13.73 0.29
C ILE A 44 3.89 13.44 -1.07
N SER A 45 5.00 12.72 -1.06
CA SER A 45 5.80 12.44 -2.27
C SER A 45 5.88 10.97 -2.63
N LEU A 46 5.67 10.07 -1.65
CA LEU A 46 5.72 8.63 -1.81
C LEU A 46 4.96 7.95 -0.67
N ILE A 47 4.32 6.82 -0.96
CA ILE A 47 3.65 5.97 0.04
C ILE A 47 4.18 4.54 -0.09
N HIS A 48 4.61 3.93 1.00
CA HIS A 48 4.93 2.50 1.05
C HIS A 48 3.66 1.67 1.30
N LEU A 49 3.45 0.63 0.49
CA LEU A 49 2.27 -0.24 0.60
C LEU A 49 2.56 -1.45 1.48
N SER A 50 2.17 -1.38 2.77
CA SER A 50 2.42 -2.46 3.74
C SER A 50 1.79 -3.79 3.39
N ARG A 51 0.75 -3.85 2.55
CA ARG A 51 0.24 -5.17 2.09
C ARG A 51 1.31 -6.02 1.40
N TYR A 52 2.41 -5.41 0.93
CA TYR A 52 3.54 -6.07 0.31
C TYR A 52 4.74 -6.17 1.27
N ASP A 53 4.58 -6.63 2.51
CA ASP A 53 5.63 -6.62 3.55
C ASP A 53 6.98 -7.28 3.15
N ARG A 54 7.00 -8.15 2.13
CA ARG A 54 8.20 -8.85 1.65
C ARG A 54 8.84 -8.23 0.41
N VAL A 55 8.22 -7.19 -0.16
CA VAL A 55 8.69 -6.51 -1.37
C VAL A 55 8.44 -5.02 -1.21
N ASP A 56 9.47 -4.20 -1.33
CA ASP A 56 9.27 -2.75 -1.30
C ASP A 56 8.39 -2.33 -2.49
N VAL A 57 7.11 -2.07 -2.22
CA VAL A 57 6.15 -1.57 -3.18
C VAL A 57 5.72 -0.18 -2.76
N ILE A 58 5.87 0.75 -3.69
CA ILE A 58 5.61 2.17 -3.48
C ILE A 58 4.53 2.67 -4.43
N VAL A 59 3.87 3.75 -4.00
CA VAL A 59 3.11 4.65 -4.86
C VAL A 59 3.84 5.98 -4.88
N ASP A 60 4.38 6.33 -6.05
CA ASP A 60 5.05 7.60 -6.31
C ASP A 60 4.52 8.16 -7.63
N PRO A 61 3.86 9.33 -7.65
CA PRO A 61 3.27 9.90 -8.86
C PRO A 61 4.26 10.06 -10.04
N ARG A 62 5.56 10.13 -9.75
CA ARG A 62 6.63 10.28 -10.75
C ARG A 62 6.93 8.99 -11.51
N PHE A 63 6.52 7.83 -10.98
CA PHE A 63 6.72 6.53 -11.60
C PHE A 63 5.38 5.90 -11.95
N ASN A 64 5.26 5.35 -13.17
CA ASN A 64 4.09 4.58 -13.60
C ASN A 64 2.74 5.30 -13.39
N GLY A 65 2.72 6.64 -13.36
CA GLY A 65 1.54 7.45 -13.08
C GLY A 65 0.95 7.21 -11.68
N GLY A 66 1.77 6.91 -10.68
CA GLY A 66 1.32 6.63 -9.32
C GLY A 66 0.73 5.23 -9.13
N ARG A 67 0.89 4.32 -10.10
CA ARG A 67 0.50 2.92 -9.91
C ARG A 67 1.48 2.21 -8.97
N PRO A 68 1.02 1.18 -8.22
CA PRO A 68 1.89 0.36 -7.39
C PRO A 68 3.11 -0.14 -8.18
N THR A 69 4.29 0.17 -7.66
CA THR A 69 5.57 -0.03 -8.34
C THR A 69 6.54 -0.70 -7.38
N VAL A 70 7.28 -1.71 -7.86
CA VAL A 70 8.36 -2.34 -7.10
C VAL A 70 9.50 -1.33 -6.93
N GLY A 71 9.52 -0.67 -5.78
CA GLY A 71 10.47 0.31 -5.26
C GLY A 71 11.42 0.93 -6.28
N ARG A 72 12.71 0.85 -5.97
CA ARG A 72 13.80 1.42 -6.80
C ARG A 72 13.92 0.84 -8.20
N ARG A 73 13.27 -0.30 -8.48
CA ARG A 73 13.35 -0.96 -9.79
C ARG A 73 12.36 -0.37 -10.80
N GLY A 74 11.37 0.40 -10.35
CA GLY A 74 10.42 1.06 -11.25
C GLY A 74 9.44 0.12 -11.97
N ILE A 75 9.39 -1.15 -11.56
CA ILE A 75 8.57 -2.18 -12.23
C ILE A 75 7.11 -2.05 -11.79
N PRO A 76 6.15 -1.87 -12.70
CA PRO A 76 4.73 -1.89 -12.33
C PRO A 76 4.35 -3.25 -11.78
N VAL A 77 3.73 -3.30 -10.59
CA VAL A 77 3.25 -4.57 -10.01
C VAL A 77 2.28 -5.27 -10.96
N SER A 78 1.46 -4.50 -11.68
CA SER A 78 0.53 -5.02 -12.68
C SER A 78 1.23 -5.77 -13.82
N ALA A 79 2.45 -5.39 -14.21
CA ALA A 79 3.20 -6.02 -15.29
C ALA A 79 3.76 -7.39 -14.91
N VAL A 80 4.07 -7.59 -13.61
CA VAL A 80 4.42 -8.90 -13.06
C VAL A 80 3.17 -9.78 -12.98
N LEU A 81 2.10 -9.25 -12.37
CA LEU A 81 0.87 -10.01 -12.13
C LEU A 81 0.15 -10.41 -13.42
N SER A 82 0.17 -9.58 -14.46
CA SER A 82 -0.46 -9.92 -15.75
C SER A 82 0.18 -11.15 -16.39
N ARG A 83 1.51 -11.27 -16.32
CA ARG A 83 2.26 -12.41 -16.87
C ARG A 83 2.00 -13.70 -16.09
N LEU A 84 1.96 -13.61 -14.76
CA LEU A 84 1.57 -14.76 -13.92
C LEU A 84 0.13 -15.22 -14.23
N ARG A 85 -0.81 -14.29 -14.44
CA ARG A 85 -2.19 -14.62 -14.83
C ARG A 85 -2.29 -15.22 -16.23
N ALA A 86 -1.36 -14.89 -17.12
CA ALA A 86 -1.23 -15.51 -18.44
C ALA A 86 -0.66 -16.95 -18.38
N GLY A 87 -0.28 -17.44 -17.19
CA GLY A 87 0.24 -18.79 -16.99
C GLY A 87 1.75 -18.90 -17.16
N GLU A 88 2.47 -17.78 -17.26
CA GLU A 88 3.93 -17.81 -17.37
C GLU A 88 4.59 -18.35 -16.08
N PRO A 89 5.66 -19.17 -16.19
CA PRO A 89 6.36 -19.70 -15.04
C PRO A 89 6.92 -18.59 -14.15
N ARG A 90 6.74 -18.74 -12.82
CA ARG A 90 7.19 -17.75 -11.83
C ARG A 90 8.67 -17.40 -11.98
N ASP A 91 9.53 -18.40 -12.18
CA ASP A 91 10.98 -18.19 -12.26
C ASP A 91 11.38 -17.45 -13.54
N ALA A 92 10.65 -17.66 -14.65
CA ALA A 92 10.86 -16.92 -15.88
C ALA A 92 10.47 -15.43 -15.71
N VAL A 93 9.30 -15.17 -15.11
CA VAL A 93 8.86 -13.79 -14.81
C VAL A 93 9.82 -13.11 -13.82
N ALA A 94 10.32 -13.84 -12.83
CA ALA A 94 11.29 -13.33 -11.87
C ALA A 94 12.61 -12.92 -12.55
N ALA A 95 13.14 -13.79 -13.42
CA ALA A 95 14.37 -13.52 -14.16
C ALA A 95 14.27 -12.25 -15.03
N ASP A 96 13.18 -12.10 -15.78
CA ASP A 96 12.98 -10.97 -16.70
C ASP A 96 12.91 -9.61 -16.01
N TYR A 97 12.43 -9.59 -14.76
CA TYR A 97 12.31 -8.38 -13.96
C TYR A 97 13.43 -8.22 -12.92
N HIS A 98 14.44 -9.10 -12.94
CA HIS A 98 15.50 -9.14 -11.93
C HIS A 98 14.96 -9.18 -10.49
N LEU A 99 13.91 -9.97 -10.29
CA LEU A 99 13.30 -10.28 -9.00
C LEU A 99 13.67 -11.70 -8.60
N THR A 100 13.58 -11.99 -7.31
CA THR A 100 13.61 -13.35 -6.78
C THR A 100 12.24 -14.00 -6.94
N GLY A 101 12.21 -15.33 -7.04
CA GLY A 101 10.94 -16.08 -7.01
C GLY A 101 10.13 -15.82 -5.73
N ALA A 102 10.80 -15.52 -4.62
CA ALA A 102 10.15 -15.12 -3.37
C ALA A 102 9.47 -13.74 -3.48
N GLU A 103 10.11 -12.74 -4.08
CA GLU A 103 9.51 -11.44 -4.35
C GLU A 103 8.30 -11.57 -5.27
N VAL A 104 8.41 -12.32 -6.37
CA VAL A 104 7.28 -12.56 -7.29
C VAL A 104 6.14 -13.30 -6.59
N GLY A 105 6.44 -14.31 -5.77
CA GLY A 105 5.46 -15.02 -4.97
C GLY A 105 4.76 -14.13 -3.94
N ALA A 106 5.49 -13.21 -3.30
CA ALA A 106 4.91 -12.23 -2.39
C ALA A 106 4.00 -11.22 -3.11
N LEU A 107 4.40 -10.73 -4.29
CA LEU A 107 3.55 -9.86 -5.11
C LEU A 107 2.22 -10.56 -5.47
N GLN A 108 2.27 -11.86 -5.82
CA GLN A 108 1.10 -12.65 -6.14
C GLN A 108 0.19 -12.89 -4.92
N ALA A 109 0.76 -13.24 -3.77
CA ALA A 109 -0.01 -13.52 -2.55
C ALA A 109 -0.70 -12.27 -1.99
N ALA A 110 -0.11 -11.10 -2.22
CA ALA A 110 -0.63 -9.83 -1.77
C ALA A 110 -1.61 -9.18 -2.75
N ALA A 111 -1.85 -9.73 -3.96
CA ALA A 111 -2.66 -9.15 -5.05
C ALA A 111 -4.15 -9.41 -4.91
#